data_AF-A0A2E9KMP5-F1
#
_entry.id   AF-A0A2E9KMP5-F1
#
_cell.length_a   1.000
_cell.length_b   1.000
_cell.length_c   1.000
_cell.angle_alpha   90.00
_cell.angle_beta   90.00
_cell.angle_gamma   90.00
#
_symmetry.space_group_name_H-M   'P 1'
#
loop_
_entity.id
_entity.type
_entity.pdbx_description
1 polymer ?
#
loop_
_entity_poly.entity_id
_entity_poly.type
_entity_poly.pdbx_seq_one_letter_code
_entity_poly.pdbx_strand_id
1 'polypeptide(L)'
;MGLQKQPPIRHNKEMSFPATMSLSPQTAQDRFREGRKALLLVFLLLAMPLASFVPGASASHITQYAVQRDPSDVAVGDLDCDGDNDIVSASAMGHFITTLYNDGSGGFADRQDVFISNNNSQRAGFVDTANGVDVEIGDINGDGANDIIYYQENIRFVG
;
A
#
# COMPACT_ATOMS: atom_id res chain seq x y z
N MET A 1 2.00 85.51 -82.84
CA MET A 1 0.85 84.66 -83.21
C MET A 1 1.33 83.22 -83.15
N GLY A 2 0.58 82.34 -82.49
CA GLY A 2 1.10 81.13 -81.84
C GLY A 2 1.60 79.99 -82.73
N LEU A 3 2.26 79.03 -82.08
CA LEU A 3 2.04 77.58 -82.21
C LEU A 3 2.87 76.85 -81.14
N GLN A 4 2.17 76.24 -80.19
CA GLN A 4 2.69 75.42 -79.09
C GLN A 4 3.32 74.12 -79.62
N LYS A 5 4.48 73.73 -79.11
CA LYS A 5 5.01 72.36 -79.18
C LYS A 5 5.16 71.80 -77.77
N GLN A 6 4.29 70.87 -77.38
CA GLN A 6 4.47 70.03 -76.19
C GLN A 6 5.43 68.87 -76.51
N PRO A 7 6.33 68.51 -75.58
CA PRO A 7 6.93 67.19 -75.56
C PRO A 7 6.79 66.53 -74.17
N PRO A 8 7.18 65.25 -74.04
CA PRO A 8 6.30 64.08 -74.00
C PRO A 8 5.84 63.69 -72.58
N ILE A 9 4.75 62.92 -72.52
CA ILE A 9 4.19 62.30 -71.31
C ILE A 9 5.18 61.26 -70.77
N ARG A 10 5.71 61.48 -69.55
CA ARG A 10 6.46 60.44 -68.83
C ARG A 10 5.47 59.42 -68.29
N HIS A 11 5.65 58.16 -68.68
CA HIS A 11 5.00 57.00 -68.08
C HIS A 11 5.33 56.92 -66.59
N ASN A 12 4.29 56.87 -65.77
CA ASN A 12 4.40 56.64 -64.34
C ASN A 12 4.91 55.21 -64.12
N LYS A 13 6.02 55.08 -63.40
CA LYS A 13 6.53 53.78 -62.95
C LYS A 13 5.58 53.31 -61.85
N GLU A 14 4.71 52.36 -62.15
CA GLU A 14 3.84 51.76 -61.14
C GLU A 14 4.70 51.17 -60.03
N MET A 15 4.35 51.55 -58.81
CA MET A 15 4.95 51.07 -57.58
C MET A 15 4.46 49.63 -57.37
N SER A 16 5.30 48.64 -57.67
CA SER A 16 4.97 47.23 -57.44
C SER A 16 4.86 46.97 -55.94
N PHE A 17 3.63 46.83 -55.44
CA PHE A 17 3.38 46.33 -54.09
C PHE A 17 3.75 44.85 -54.03
N PRO A 18 4.42 44.37 -52.95
CA PRO A 18 4.73 42.96 -52.82
C PRO A 18 3.43 42.15 -52.76
N ALA A 19 3.38 41.05 -53.53
CA ALA A 19 2.29 40.10 -53.49
C ALA A 19 2.04 39.68 -52.04
N THR A 20 0.80 39.86 -51.57
CA THR A 20 0.34 39.34 -50.28
C THR A 20 0.57 37.83 -50.27
N MET A 21 1.49 37.39 -49.42
CA MET A 21 1.73 35.97 -49.15
C MET A 21 0.44 35.39 -48.56
N SER A 22 -0.39 34.80 -49.42
CA SER A 22 -1.59 34.06 -49.04
C SER A 22 -1.13 32.79 -48.32
N LEU A 23 -1.15 32.83 -46.98
CA LEU A 23 -1.00 31.63 -46.16
C LEU A 23 -2.12 30.67 -46.55
N SER A 24 -1.75 29.51 -47.10
CA SER A 24 -2.73 28.51 -47.51
C SER A 24 -3.60 28.09 -46.31
N PRO A 25 -4.90 27.88 -46.48
CA PRO A 25 -5.81 27.49 -45.39
C PRO A 25 -5.36 26.22 -44.64
N GLN A 26 -4.59 25.34 -45.32
CA GLN A 26 -4.07 24.10 -44.74
C GLN A 26 -3.06 24.38 -43.62
N THR A 27 -2.25 25.43 -43.74
CA THR A 27 -1.22 25.80 -42.77
C THR A 27 -1.83 26.26 -41.44
N ALA A 28 -3.01 26.89 -41.45
CA ALA A 28 -3.71 27.28 -40.24
C ALA A 28 -4.32 26.05 -39.53
N GLN A 29 -4.94 25.16 -40.30
CA GLN A 29 -5.63 23.97 -39.78
C GLN A 29 -4.67 22.96 -39.15
N ASP A 30 -3.47 22.81 -39.72
CA ASP A 30 -2.41 21.98 -39.14
C ASP A 30 -1.85 22.56 -37.84
N ARG A 31 -1.67 23.90 -37.74
CA ARG A 31 -1.25 24.55 -36.49
C ARG A 31 -2.28 24.36 -35.37
N PHE A 32 -3.58 24.32 -35.70
CA PHE A 32 -4.63 24.00 -34.73
C PHE A 32 -4.62 22.53 -34.29
N ARG A 33 -4.32 21.59 -35.19
CA ARG A 33 -4.22 20.15 -34.86
C ARG A 33 -3.00 19.87 -33.99
N GLU A 34 -1.85 20.48 -34.28
CA GLU A 34 -0.64 20.36 -33.47
C GLU A 34 -0.77 21.05 -32.11
N GLY A 35 -1.45 22.20 -32.04
CA GLY A 35 -1.76 22.86 -30.77
C GLY A 35 -2.61 22.01 -29.83
N ARG A 36 -3.58 21.24 -30.37
CA ARG A 36 -4.40 20.30 -29.59
C ARG A 36 -3.59 19.12 -29.07
N LYS A 37 -2.68 18.56 -29.88
CA LYS A 37 -1.77 17.49 -29.45
C LYS A 37 -0.81 17.98 -28.36
N ALA A 38 -0.26 19.19 -28.53
CA ALA A 38 0.62 19.80 -27.54
C ALA A 38 -0.11 20.03 -26.19
N LEU A 39 -1.34 20.54 -26.23
CA LEU A 39 -2.18 20.70 -25.01
C LEU A 39 -2.48 19.36 -24.33
N LEU A 40 -2.79 18.31 -25.09
CA LEU A 40 -2.99 16.96 -24.55
C LEU A 40 -1.72 16.40 -23.91
N LEU A 41 -0.56 16.59 -24.54
CA LEU A 41 0.73 16.14 -24.00
C LEU A 41 1.12 16.91 -22.73
N VAL A 42 0.87 18.22 -22.68
CA VAL A 42 1.08 19.03 -21.47
C VAL A 42 0.14 18.59 -20.35
N PHE A 43 -1.13 18.33 -20.67
CA PHE A 43 -2.08 17.82 -19.68
C PHE A 43 -1.67 16.42 -19.16
N LEU A 44 -1.20 15.54 -20.04
CA LEU A 44 -0.68 14.22 -19.68
C LEU A 44 0.57 14.33 -18.79
N LEU A 45 1.51 15.21 -19.14
CA LEU A 45 2.73 15.47 -18.39
C LEU A 45 2.43 16.04 -16.98
N LEU A 46 1.42 16.93 -16.88
CA LEU A 46 0.98 17.51 -15.61
C LEU A 46 0.12 16.55 -14.78
N ALA A 47 -0.50 15.54 -15.39
CA ALA A 47 -1.28 14.51 -14.70
C ALA A 47 -0.42 13.35 -14.15
N MET A 48 0.77 13.11 -14.73
CA MET A 48 1.69 12.03 -14.31
C MET A 48 2.17 12.08 -12.84
N PRO A 49 2.39 13.24 -12.18
CA PRO A 49 2.81 13.28 -10.78
C PRO A 49 1.72 12.84 -9.80
N LEU A 50 0.44 12.82 -10.21
CA LEU A 50 -0.66 12.38 -9.35
C LEU A 50 -0.69 10.86 -9.16
N ALA A 51 0.00 10.10 -10.02
CA ALA A 51 0.06 8.64 -9.95
C ALA A 51 1.15 8.11 -8.99
N SER A 52 2.02 8.96 -8.43
CA SER A 52 3.15 8.52 -7.60
C SER A 52 2.92 8.65 -6.10
N PHE A 53 1.69 8.86 -5.64
CA PHE A 53 1.31 8.64 -4.24
C PHE A 53 1.21 7.13 -3.98
N VAL A 54 2.35 6.44 -4.04
CA VAL A 54 2.50 5.21 -3.26
C VAL A 54 2.79 5.70 -1.85
N PRO A 55 1.89 5.53 -0.87
CA PRO A 55 2.25 5.78 0.52
C PRO A 55 3.47 4.90 0.80
N GLY A 56 4.62 5.52 1.02
CA GLY A 56 5.79 4.79 1.47
C GLY A 56 5.43 4.22 2.83
N ALA A 57 5.12 2.93 2.90
CA ALA A 57 4.98 2.21 4.16
C ALA A 57 6.37 2.15 4.79
N SER A 58 6.72 3.20 5.53
CA SER A 58 7.93 3.23 6.33
C SER A 58 7.58 2.64 7.68
N ALA A 59 7.97 1.40 7.94
CA ALA A 59 7.88 0.80 9.26
C ALA A 59 8.92 1.49 10.17
N SER A 60 8.51 2.57 10.83
CA SER A 60 9.41 3.42 11.65
C SER A 60 9.15 3.32 13.15
N HIS A 61 8.25 2.44 13.59
CA HIS A 61 7.88 2.31 15.00
C HIS A 61 8.01 0.84 15.43
N ILE A 62 8.93 0.56 16.37
CA ILE A 62 9.07 -0.74 17.00
C ILE A 62 8.43 -0.64 18.38
N THR A 63 7.37 -1.41 18.59
CA THR A 63 6.73 -1.61 19.90
C THR A 63 7.12 -2.98 20.44
N GLN A 64 7.16 -3.10 21.77
CA GLN A 64 7.45 -4.35 22.44
C GLN A 64 6.26 -4.72 23.32
N TYR A 65 5.80 -5.95 23.17
CA TYR A 65 4.74 -6.53 23.98
C TYR A 65 5.31 -7.73 24.73
N ALA A 66 5.01 -7.81 26.02
CA ALA A 66 5.45 -8.92 26.85
C ALA A 66 4.57 -10.14 26.58
N VAL A 67 5.17 -11.25 26.18
CA VAL A 67 4.52 -12.56 26.08
C VAL A 67 5.04 -13.48 27.18
N GLN A 68 4.58 -14.73 27.20
CA GLN A 68 5.12 -15.71 28.10
C GLN A 68 6.62 -15.96 27.84
N ARG A 69 7.35 -16.39 28.88
CA ARG A 69 8.79 -16.70 28.78
C ARG A 69 9.10 -17.71 27.68
N ASP A 70 10.31 -17.66 27.13
CA ASP A 70 10.80 -18.62 26.14
C ASP A 70 9.83 -18.78 24.93
N PRO A 71 9.42 -17.67 24.27
CA PRO A 71 8.51 -17.74 23.13
C PRO A 71 9.13 -18.59 22.02
N SER A 72 8.38 -19.56 21.52
CA SER A 72 8.84 -20.52 20.51
C SER A 72 8.24 -20.28 19.13
N ASP A 73 7.03 -19.73 19.10
CA ASP A 73 6.28 -19.53 17.86
C ASP A 73 5.24 -18.41 17.99
N VAL A 74 4.77 -17.91 16.85
CA VAL A 74 3.79 -16.84 16.73
C VAL A 74 2.90 -17.04 15.50
N ALA A 75 1.59 -16.84 15.70
CA ALA A 75 0.61 -16.82 14.62
C ALA A 75 -0.18 -15.51 14.63
N VAL A 76 -0.73 -15.17 13.46
CA VAL A 76 -1.47 -13.93 13.21
C VAL A 76 -2.81 -14.25 12.57
N GLY A 77 -3.88 -13.65 13.08
CA GLY A 77 -5.23 -13.75 12.53
C GLY A 77 -6.23 -13.01 13.40
N ASP A 78 -7.41 -12.74 12.87
CA ASP A 78 -8.51 -12.05 13.57
C ASP A 78 -9.20 -13.00 14.55
N LEU A 79 -8.90 -12.88 15.84
CA LEU A 79 -9.34 -13.82 16.88
C LEU A 79 -10.62 -13.38 17.59
N ASP A 80 -10.97 -12.09 17.53
CA ASP A 80 -12.18 -11.55 18.16
C ASP A 80 -13.25 -11.08 17.15
N CYS A 81 -13.01 -11.29 15.86
CA CYS A 81 -13.90 -11.00 14.73
C CYS A 81 -14.18 -9.51 14.54
N ASP A 82 -13.24 -8.64 14.91
CA ASP A 82 -13.36 -7.20 14.73
C ASP A 82 -12.81 -6.72 13.37
N GLY A 83 -12.15 -7.60 12.62
CA GLY A 83 -11.58 -7.36 11.30
C GLY A 83 -10.11 -6.93 11.32
N ASP A 84 -9.51 -6.82 12.50
CA ASP A 84 -8.10 -6.52 12.69
C ASP A 84 -7.31 -7.80 13.02
N ASN A 85 -6.09 -7.90 12.50
CA ASN A 85 -5.26 -9.07 12.77
C ASN A 85 -4.69 -9.00 14.18
N ASP A 86 -4.98 -10.01 14.99
CA ASP A 86 -4.42 -10.23 16.31
C ASP A 86 -3.16 -11.10 16.26
N ILE A 87 -2.52 -11.24 17.42
CA ILE A 87 -1.35 -12.09 17.59
C ILE A 87 -1.62 -13.13 18.66
N VAL A 88 -1.13 -14.35 18.41
CA VAL A 88 -1.00 -15.39 19.42
C VAL A 88 0.45 -15.85 19.48
N SER A 89 0.98 -16.07 20.68
CA SER A 89 2.34 -16.55 20.90
C SER A 89 2.35 -17.81 21.74
N ALA A 90 3.12 -18.79 21.27
CA ALA A 90 3.40 -20.03 21.96
C ALA A 90 4.70 -19.91 22.77
N SER A 91 4.80 -20.69 23.85
CA SER A 91 5.91 -20.65 24.79
C SER A 91 6.43 -22.05 25.06
N ALA A 92 7.70 -22.24 24.71
CA ALA A 92 8.42 -23.44 25.13
C ALA A 92 8.59 -23.42 26.65
N MET A 93 8.45 -24.58 27.27
CA MET A 93 8.59 -24.72 28.71
C MET A 93 7.65 -23.80 29.55
N GLY A 94 6.57 -23.32 28.93
CA GLY A 94 5.54 -22.49 29.55
C GLY A 94 4.37 -23.29 30.11
N HIS A 95 3.35 -22.55 30.56
CA HIS A 95 2.04 -23.10 30.94
C HIS A 95 0.89 -22.40 30.21
N PHE A 96 1.22 -21.40 29.39
CA PHE A 96 0.26 -20.50 28.78
C PHE A 96 0.64 -20.25 27.32
N ILE A 97 -0.37 -20.09 26.47
CA ILE A 97 -0.25 -19.29 25.26
C ILE A 97 -0.69 -17.87 25.58
N THR A 98 -0.11 -16.88 24.92
CA THR A 98 -0.46 -15.48 25.11
C THR A 98 -1.14 -14.95 23.86
N THR A 99 -2.30 -14.32 24.00
CA THR A 99 -2.98 -13.56 22.94
C THR A 99 -2.77 -12.06 23.15
N LEU A 100 -2.64 -11.33 22.05
CA LEU A 100 -2.52 -9.88 22.00
C LEU A 100 -3.54 -9.39 20.96
N TYR A 101 -4.59 -8.73 21.43
CA TYR A 101 -5.63 -8.17 20.57
C TYR A 101 -5.21 -6.82 20.01
N ASN A 102 -5.32 -6.66 18.71
CA ASN A 102 -5.01 -5.43 18.00
C ASN A 102 -6.16 -4.42 18.20
N ASP A 103 -5.84 -3.14 18.26
CA ASP A 103 -6.82 -2.06 18.40
C ASP A 103 -7.21 -1.39 17.07
N GLY A 104 -6.76 -1.94 15.95
CA GLY A 104 -6.96 -1.41 14.59
C GLY A 104 -6.17 -0.15 14.26
N SER A 105 -5.45 0.40 15.24
CA SER A 105 -4.59 1.59 15.08
C SER A 105 -3.09 1.26 15.09
N GLY A 106 -2.76 -0.04 15.13
CA GLY A 106 -1.40 -0.57 15.20
C GLY A 106 -0.87 -0.72 16.63
N GLY A 107 -1.75 -0.58 17.63
CA GLY A 107 -1.48 -0.94 19.02
C GLY A 107 -2.07 -2.30 19.36
N PHE A 108 -1.55 -2.92 20.42
CA PHE A 108 -2.12 -4.13 21.01
C PHE A 108 -2.52 -3.86 22.46
N ALA A 109 -3.63 -4.47 22.88
CA ALA A 109 -4.14 -4.43 24.24
C ALA A 109 -3.24 -5.21 25.22
N ASP A 110 -3.61 -5.17 26.50
CA ASP A 110 -2.98 -6.00 27.51
C ASP A 110 -3.10 -7.48 27.16
N ARG A 111 -1.97 -8.18 27.28
CA ARG A 111 -1.87 -9.60 26.96
C ARG A 111 -2.89 -10.43 27.71
N GLN A 112 -3.49 -11.41 27.04
CA GLN A 112 -4.36 -12.39 27.67
C GLN A 112 -3.69 -13.76 27.65
N ASP A 113 -3.51 -14.37 28.82
CA ASP A 113 -2.84 -15.65 28.96
C ASP A 113 -3.87 -16.77 29.10
N VAL A 114 -3.82 -17.77 28.21
CA VAL A 114 -4.68 -18.96 28.27
C VAL A 114 -3.88 -20.12 28.82
N PHE A 115 -4.33 -20.69 29.93
CA PHE A 115 -3.68 -21.85 30.55
C PHE A 115 -3.89 -23.10 29.70
N ILE A 116 -2.81 -23.67 29.19
CA ILE A 116 -2.83 -24.84 28.29
C ILE A 116 -2.23 -26.10 28.91
N SER A 117 -1.84 -26.06 30.20
CA SER A 117 -1.36 -27.25 30.90
C SER A 117 -2.54 -28.12 31.35
N ASN A 118 -2.51 -29.38 30.95
CA ASN A 118 -3.59 -30.37 31.11
C ASN A 118 -3.48 -31.22 32.41
N ASN A 119 -2.71 -30.80 33.41
CA ASN A 119 -2.56 -31.58 34.64
C ASN A 119 -3.61 -31.21 35.73
N ASN A 120 -4.67 -32.02 35.86
CA ASN A 120 -5.66 -31.90 36.95
C ASN A 120 -5.17 -32.45 38.31
N SER A 121 -4.06 -33.20 38.35
CA SER A 121 -3.64 -33.95 39.54
C SER A 121 -2.19 -33.66 39.92
N GLN A 122 -2.01 -32.94 41.03
CA GLN A 122 -0.72 -32.77 41.74
C GLN A 122 -0.07 -34.10 42.22
N ARG A 123 -0.65 -35.26 41.87
CA ARG A 123 -0.21 -36.61 42.24
C ARG A 123 0.29 -37.43 41.05
N ALA A 124 0.22 -36.92 39.82
CA ALA A 124 0.96 -37.52 38.72
C ALA A 124 2.45 -37.25 38.98
N GLY A 125 3.31 -38.27 38.95
CA GLY A 125 4.75 -38.17 39.21
C GLY A 125 5.56 -37.42 38.15
N PHE A 126 4.92 -36.50 37.41
CA PHE A 126 5.51 -35.69 36.35
C PHE A 126 5.06 -34.23 36.53
N VAL A 127 6.01 -33.29 36.43
CA VAL A 127 5.73 -31.86 36.29
C VAL A 127 5.46 -31.63 34.82
N ASP A 128 4.19 -31.51 34.43
CA ASP A 128 3.81 -31.29 33.04
C ASP A 128 4.04 -29.81 32.71
N THR A 129 5.20 -29.53 32.14
CA THR A 129 5.41 -28.25 31.49
C THR A 129 4.69 -28.34 30.15
N ALA A 130 3.68 -27.48 29.94
CA ALA A 130 2.96 -27.44 28.68
C ALA A 130 3.91 -26.81 27.66
N ASN A 131 4.68 -27.66 26.98
CA ASN A 131 5.59 -27.23 25.96
C ASN A 131 4.77 -26.94 24.69
N GLY A 132 3.99 -25.86 24.71
CA GLY A 132 3.24 -25.36 23.56
C GLY A 132 4.26 -24.79 22.58
N VAL A 133 4.76 -25.62 21.67
CA VAL A 133 5.90 -25.24 20.83
C VAL A 133 5.46 -24.47 19.60
N ASP A 134 4.26 -24.80 19.11
CA ASP A 134 3.78 -24.44 17.79
C ASP A 134 2.30 -24.04 17.88
N VAL A 135 1.91 -23.00 17.15
CA VAL A 135 0.55 -22.46 17.16
C VAL A 135 0.10 -22.02 15.77
N GLU A 136 -1.13 -22.37 15.40
CA GLU A 136 -1.75 -22.03 14.12
C GLU A 136 -3.11 -21.38 14.36
N ILE A 137 -3.52 -20.49 13.46
CA ILE A 137 -4.82 -19.81 13.51
C ILE A 137 -5.60 -20.13 12.23
N GLY A 138 -6.87 -20.50 12.38
CA GLY A 138 -7.78 -20.63 11.25
C GLY A 138 -9.16 -21.15 11.65
N ASP A 139 -10.16 -20.85 10.83
CA ASP A 139 -11.53 -21.36 10.98
C ASP A 139 -11.59 -22.87 10.66
N ILE A 140 -11.48 -23.71 11.68
CA ILE A 140 -11.52 -25.17 11.56
C ILE A 140 -12.95 -25.69 11.67
N ASN A 141 -13.77 -25.01 12.46
CA ASN A 141 -15.11 -25.48 12.78
C ASN A 141 -16.17 -24.99 11.76
N GLY A 142 -15.85 -24.00 10.92
CA GLY A 142 -16.68 -23.44 9.86
C GLY A 142 -17.68 -22.39 10.32
N ASP A 143 -17.51 -21.79 11.49
CA ASP A 143 -18.39 -20.75 12.04
C ASP A 143 -18.02 -19.32 11.60
N GLY A 144 -16.92 -19.17 10.86
CA GLY A 144 -16.42 -17.88 10.38
C GLY A 144 -15.62 -17.10 11.40
N ALA A 145 -15.38 -17.64 12.61
CA ALA A 145 -14.41 -17.12 13.56
C ALA A 145 -13.12 -17.95 13.45
N ASN A 146 -11.96 -17.32 13.64
CA ASN A 146 -10.71 -18.07 13.63
C ASN A 146 -10.58 -18.89 14.94
N ASP A 147 -10.24 -20.17 14.81
CA ASP A 147 -9.85 -21.02 15.92
C ASP A 147 -8.33 -20.95 16.16
N ILE A 148 -7.90 -21.23 17.40
CA ILE A 148 -6.49 -21.40 17.75
C ILE A 148 -6.19 -22.89 17.92
N ILE A 149 -5.16 -23.37 17.22
CA ILE A 149 -4.65 -24.73 17.30
C ILE A 149 -3.25 -24.66 17.86
N TYR A 150 -2.97 -25.43 18.92
CA TYR A 150 -1.64 -25.50 19.49
C TYR A 150 -1.21 -26.96 19.67
N TYR A 151 0.10 -27.17 19.59
CA TYR A 151 0.70 -28.48 19.80
C TYR A 151 1.55 -28.46 21.08
N GLN A 152 1.25 -29.39 21.98
CA GLN A 152 1.99 -29.57 23.23
C GLN A 152 2.93 -30.78 23.13
N GLU A 153 4.19 -30.60 23.48
CA GLU A 153 5.06 -31.73 23.83
C GLU A 153 4.96 -32.05 25.33
N ASN A 154 4.77 -33.33 25.65
CA ASN A 154 4.81 -33.79 27.04
C ASN A 154 6.28 -34.02 27.44
N ILE A 155 6.80 -33.19 28.35
CA ILE A 155 8.16 -33.38 28.88
C ILE A 155 8.08 -34.25 30.15
N ARG A 156 8.66 -35.45 30.07
CA ARG A 156 8.84 -36.34 31.22
C ARG A 156 10.14 -36.02 31.94
N PHE A 157 10.07 -35.59 33.19
CA PHE A 157 11.23 -35.57 34.08
C PHE A 157 11.40 -36.95 34.71
N VAL A 158 12.52 -37.61 34.44
CA VAL A 158 12.94 -38.81 35.17
C VAL A 158 13.92 -38.34 36.24
N GLY A 159 13.49 -38.38 37.50
CA GLY A 159 14.34 -38.18 38.67
C GLY A 159 15.05 -39.47 39.07
#